data_AF-A0A7Y7M026-F1
#
_entry.id   AF-A0A7Y7M026-F1
#
_cell.length_a   1.000
_cell.length_b   1.000
_cell.length_c   1.000
_cell.angle_alpha   90.00
_cell.angle_beta   90.00
_cell.angle_gamma   90.00
#
_symmetry.space_group_name_H-M   'P 1'
#
loop_
_entity.id
_entity.type
_entity.pdbx_description
1 polymer ?
#
loop_
_entity_poly.entity_id
_entity_poly.type
_entity_poly.pdbx_seq_one_letter_code
_entity_poly.pdbx_strand_id
1 'polypeptide(L)'
;MVALVIIALVAGGFGAIAWGVDRYRATFGALLPAGAAVVAAEILWMVTMAAGLGGSSATAWIPWILPMAVGGAVAWSVAGFVGRSRHHHLVERTNQILAIR
;
A
#
# COMPACT_ATOMS: atom_id res chain seq x y z
N MET A 1 -15.75 0.75 15.61
CA MET A 1 -14.36 1.22 15.86
C MET A 1 -13.33 0.10 15.74
N VAL A 2 -13.52 -1.07 16.37
CA VAL A 2 -12.58 -2.21 16.29
C VAL A 2 -12.28 -2.64 14.85
N ALA A 3 -13.29 -2.70 13.97
CA ALA A 3 -13.10 -3.10 12.58
C ALA A 3 -12.11 -2.23 11.80
N LEU A 4 -12.16 -0.90 11.99
CA LEU A 4 -11.24 0.04 11.35
C LEU A 4 -9.80 -0.19 11.79
N VAL A 5 -9.58 -0.34 13.10
CA VAL A 5 -8.25 -0.61 13.65
C VAL A 5 -7.68 -1.91 13.06
N ILE A 6 -8.49 -2.96 12.93
CA ILE A 6 -8.03 -4.22 12.33
C ILE A 6 -7.66 -4.02 10.86
N ILE A 7 -8.50 -3.34 10.07
CA ILE A 7 -8.22 -3.06 8.65
C ILE A 7 -6.92 -2.26 8.51
N ALA A 8 -6.74 -1.20 9.29
CA ALA A 8 -5.53 -0.39 9.29
C ALA A 8 -4.29 -1.21 9.68
N LEU A 9 -4.36 -2.03 10.73
CA LEU A 9 -3.22 -2.87 11.14
C LEU A 9 -2.88 -3.92 10.09
N VAL A 10 -3.87 -4.56 9.49
CA VAL A 10 -3.67 -5.55 8.43
C VAL A 10 -3.07 -4.91 7.17
N ALA A 11 -3.63 -3.79 6.71
CA ALA A 11 -3.12 -3.06 5.55
C ALA A 11 -1.71 -2.50 5.81
N GLY A 12 -1.47 -1.96 7.00
CA GLY A 12 -0.15 -1.50 7.43
C GLY A 12 0.86 -2.64 7.50
N GLY A 13 0.45 -3.81 8.01
CA GLY A 13 1.24 -5.04 8.03
C GLY A 13 1.63 -5.49 6.62
N PHE A 14 0.69 -5.50 5.67
CA PHE A 14 1.01 -5.80 4.28
C PHE A 14 2.00 -4.79 3.68
N GLY A 15 1.85 -3.49 3.97
CA GLY A 15 2.80 -2.47 3.55
C GLY A 15 4.20 -2.64 4.15
N ALA A 16 4.29 -3.03 5.43
CA ALA A 16 5.55 -3.33 6.08
C ALA A 16 6.23 -4.57 5.49
N ILE A 17 5.46 -5.62 5.19
CA ILE A 17 5.96 -6.84 4.53
C ILE A 17 6.45 -6.51 3.11
N ALA A 18 5.64 -5.78 2.33
CA ALA A 18 6.00 -5.37 0.97
C ALA A 18 7.30 -4.56 0.95
N TRP A 19 7.49 -3.65 1.91
CA TRP A 19 8.75 -2.94 2.09
C TRP A 19 9.91 -3.87 2.50
N GLY A 20 9.67 -4.76 3.46
CA GLY A 20 10.69 -5.68 3.98
C GLY A 20 11.24 -6.62 2.91
N VAL A 21 10.40 -7.06 1.97
CA VAL A 21 10.76 -7.97 0.87
C VAL A 21 11.45 -7.24 -0.29
N ASP A 22 11.23 -5.94 -0.47
CA ASP A 22 11.80 -5.20 -1.60
C ASP A 22 13.33 -5.02 -1.48
N ARG A 23 14.05 -5.36 -2.56
CA ARG A 23 15.51 -5.19 -2.67
C ARG A 23 15.91 -3.71 -2.72
N TYR A 24 15.03 -2.83 -3.19
CA TYR A 24 15.27 -1.39 -3.30
C TYR A 24 14.74 -0.60 -2.09
N ARG A 25 14.38 -1.28 -1.00
CA ARG A 25 13.78 -0.68 0.22
C ARG A 25 14.56 0.47 0.85
N ALA A 26 15.87 0.60 0.57
CA ALA A 26 16.69 1.72 1.03
C ALA A 26 16.44 3.03 0.26
N THR A 27 15.81 2.97 -0.92
CA THR A 27 15.55 4.13 -1.78
C THR A 27 14.23 4.85 -1.46
N PHE A 28 13.33 4.22 -0.68
CA PHE A 28 12.07 4.79 -0.24
C PHE A 28 11.78 4.43 1.22
N GLY A 29 11.20 5.37 1.98
CA GLY A 29 10.93 5.15 3.40
C GLY A 29 9.91 4.04 3.65
N ALA A 30 10.10 3.27 4.73
CA ALA A 30 9.22 2.18 5.14
C ALA A 30 7.75 2.61 5.33
N LEU A 31 7.54 3.89 5.65
CA LEU A 31 6.22 4.46 5.87
C LEU A 31 5.38 4.60 4.60
N LEU A 32 6.00 4.62 3.42
CA LEU A 32 5.34 4.94 2.16
C LEU A 32 4.36 3.84 1.69
N PRO A 33 4.78 2.57 1.56
CA PRO A 33 3.86 1.48 1.22
C PRO A 33 2.85 1.19 2.34
N ALA A 34 3.25 1.29 3.61
CA ALA A 34 2.36 1.11 4.76
C ALA A 34 1.28 2.19 4.81
N GLY A 35 1.65 3.46 4.72
CA GLY A 35 0.71 4.58 4.71
C GLY A 35 -0.24 4.53 3.52
N ALA A 36 0.28 4.28 2.31
CA ALA A 36 -0.56 4.17 1.11
C ALA A 36 -1.58 3.02 1.21
N ALA A 37 -1.17 1.87 1.73
CA ALA A 37 -2.05 0.72 1.94
C ALA A 37 -3.16 1.03 2.94
N VAL A 38 -2.82 1.64 4.08
CA VAL A 38 -3.79 2.03 5.11
C VAL A 38 -4.78 3.04 4.55
N VAL A 39 -4.31 4.11 3.91
CA VAL A 39 -5.18 5.16 3.35
C VAL A 39 -6.13 4.58 2.31
N ALA A 40 -5.63 3.74 1.39
CA ALA A 40 -6.47 3.10 0.38
C ALA A 40 -7.54 2.17 0.99
N ALA A 41 -7.17 1.37 2.00
CA ALA A 41 -8.08 0.48 2.69
C ALA A 41 -9.18 1.27 3.43
N GLU A 42 -8.80 2.32 4.17
CA GLU A 42 -9.74 3.17 4.91
C GLU A 42 -10.72 3.91 3.99
N ILE A 43 -10.23 4.48 2.89
CA ILE A 43 -11.10 5.13 1.88
C ILE A 43 -12.11 4.12 1.32
N LEU A 44 -11.66 2.91 0.99
CA LEU A 44 -12.56 1.89 0.46
C LEU A 44 -13.58 1.40 1.49
N TRP A 45 -13.17 1.28 2.75
CA TRP A 45 -14.10 0.98 3.84
C TRP A 45 -15.18 2.06 3.96
N MET A 46 -14.81 3.34 3.92
CA MET A 46 -15.78 4.45 3.96
C MET A 46 -16.76 4.39 2.80
N VAL A 47 -16.29 4.13 1.58
CA VAL A 47 -17.14 3.99 0.38
C VAL A 47 -18.10 2.81 0.51
N THR A 48 -17.61 1.65 0.95
CA THR A 48 -18.46 0.45 1.11
C THR A 48 -19.51 0.61 2.21
N MET A 49 -19.19 1.30 3.31
CA MET A 49 -20.17 1.65 4.34
C MET A 49 -21.18 2.69 3.85
N ALA A 50 -20.74 3.71 3.12
CA ALA A 50 -21.62 4.71 2.52
C ALA A 50 -22.61 4.09 1.51
N ALA A 51 -22.20 3.03 0.82
CA ALA A 51 -23.04 2.25 -0.09
C ALA A 51 -24.03 1.30 0.63
N GLY A 52 -24.04 1.26 1.97
CA GLY A 52 -24.96 0.42 2.75
C GLY A 52 -24.63 -1.08 2.73
N LEU A 53 -23.44 -1.47 2.26
CA LEU A 53 -23.02 -2.88 2.14
C LEU A 53 -22.79 -3.58 3.48
N GLY A 54 -22.82 -2.84 4.60
CA GLY A 54 -22.74 -3.41 5.95
C GLY A 54 -24.07 -3.91 6.51
N GLY A 55 -25.21 -3.61 5.87
CA GLY A 55 -26.53 -3.83 6.45
C GLY A 55 -27.15 -5.22 6.21
N SER A 56 -26.72 -5.93 5.17
CA SER A 56 -27.27 -7.23 4.76
C SER A 56 -26.26 -8.35 5.02
N SER A 57 -26.72 -9.50 5.51
CA SER A 57 -25.85 -10.66 5.77
C SER A 57 -25.11 -11.16 4.52
N ALA A 58 -25.69 -10.97 3.34
CA ALA A 58 -25.08 -11.32 2.06
C ALA A 58 -23.93 -10.39 1.65
N THR A 59 -23.93 -9.14 2.14
CA THR A 59 -22.99 -8.08 1.73
C THR A 59 -22.04 -7.64 2.84
N ALA A 60 -22.34 -7.98 4.10
CA ALA A 60 -21.56 -7.55 5.27
C ALA A 60 -20.06 -7.93 5.13
N TRP A 61 -19.82 -9.11 4.58
CA TRP A 61 -18.78 -9.42 3.60
C TRP A 61 -17.70 -8.41 3.16
N ILE A 62 -18.21 -7.42 2.46
CA ILE A 62 -17.48 -6.65 1.47
C ILE A 62 -16.67 -5.56 2.17
N PRO A 63 -17.26 -4.77 3.09
CA PRO A 63 -16.51 -3.80 3.87
C PRO A 63 -15.33 -4.35 4.68
N TRP A 64 -15.25 -5.66 4.98
CA TRP A 64 -14.10 -6.19 5.74
C TRP A 64 -13.01 -6.81 4.87
N ILE A 65 -13.35 -7.64 3.88
CA ILE A 65 -12.34 -8.32 3.05
C ILE A 65 -11.83 -7.41 1.93
N LEU A 66 -12.72 -6.64 1.30
CA LEU A 66 -12.36 -5.86 0.13
C LEU A 66 -11.32 -4.76 0.46
N PRO A 67 -11.48 -3.97 1.55
CA PRO A 67 -10.45 -3.04 1.99
C PRO A 67 -9.10 -3.67 2.28
N MET A 68 -9.07 -4.84 2.93
CA MET A 68 -7.82 -5.53 3.24
C MET A 68 -7.11 -6.00 1.97
N ALA A 69 -7.87 -6.58 1.03
CA ALA A 69 -7.34 -7.04 -0.24
C ALA A 69 -6.78 -5.87 -1.08
N VAL A 70 -7.51 -4.75 -1.15
CA VAL A 70 -7.07 -3.55 -1.88
C VAL A 70 -5.87 -2.90 -1.19
N GLY A 71 -5.86 -2.80 0.14
CA GLY A 71 -4.70 -2.32 0.89
C GLY A 71 -3.44 -3.14 0.60
N GLY A 72 -3.57 -4.47 0.58
CA GLY A 72 -2.48 -5.36 0.17
C GLY A 72 -2.01 -5.12 -1.27
N ALA A 73 -2.93 -5.04 -2.23
CA ALA A 73 -2.59 -4.77 -3.63
C ALA A 73 -1.86 -3.42 -3.81
N VAL A 74 -2.30 -2.40 -3.08
CA VAL A 74 -1.67 -1.06 -3.08
C VAL A 74 -0.27 -1.12 -2.45
N ALA A 75 -0.10 -1.81 -1.32
CA ALA A 75 1.21 -2.01 -0.69
C ALA A 75 2.24 -2.56 -1.67
N TRP A 76 1.89 -3.64 -2.38
CA TRP A 76 2.76 -4.29 -3.35
C TRP A 76 3.02 -3.42 -4.58
N SER A 77 1.99 -2.73 -5.07
CA SER A 77 2.12 -1.81 -6.21
C SER A 77 3.06 -0.64 -5.89
N VAL A 78 2.92 -0.05 -4.70
CA VAL A 78 3.76 1.07 -4.24
C VAL A 78 5.20 0.61 -4.04
N ALA A 79 5.43 -0.52 -3.37
CA ALA A 79 6.78 -1.04 -3.19
C ALA A 79 7.46 -1.30 -4.55
N GLY A 80 6.82 -2.09 -5.42
CA GLY A 80 7.40 -2.48 -6.71
C GLY A 80 7.63 -1.31 -7.68
N PHE A 81 6.72 -0.32 -7.73
CA PHE A 81 6.83 0.80 -8.67
C PHE A 81 7.75 1.92 -8.16
N VAL A 82 7.66 2.28 -6.88
CA VAL A 82 8.46 3.37 -6.31
C VAL A 82 9.92 2.95 -6.14
N GLY A 83 10.19 1.70 -5.72
CA GLY A 83 11.56 1.20 -5.60
C GLY A 83 12.31 1.20 -6.93
N ARG A 84 11.66 0.69 -8.00
CA ARG A 84 12.26 0.65 -9.35
C ARG A 84 12.50 2.04 -9.92
N SER A 85 11.49 2.91 -9.89
CA SER A 85 11.59 4.26 -10.47
C SER A 85 12.69 5.09 -9.79
N ARG A 86 12.76 5.05 -8.45
CA ARG A 86 13.80 5.77 -7.71
C ARG A 86 15.20 5.22 -7.97
N HIS A 87 15.35 3.90 -8.07
CA HIS A 87 16.63 3.30 -8.41
C HIS A 87 17.11 3.73 -9.81
N HIS A 88 16.23 3.73 -10.81
CA HIS A 88 16.57 4.21 -12.16
C HIS A 88 17.03 5.67 -12.16
N HIS A 89 16.30 6.56 -11.47
CA HIS A 89 16.71 7.97 -11.36
C HIS A 89 18.05 8.16 -10.62
N LEU A 90 18.34 7.32 -9.62
CA LEU A 90 19.62 7.34 -8.91
C LEU A 90 20.78 6.90 -9.82
N VAL A 91 20.61 5.82 -10.58
CA VAL A 91 21.62 5.36 -11.54
C VAL A 91 21.86 6.41 -12.62
N GLU A 92 20.79 7.02 -13.15
CA GLU A 92 20.90 8.04 -14.18
C GLU A 92 21.62 9.30 -13.69
N ARG A 93 21.33 9.76 -12.47
CA ARG A 93 22.09 10.84 -11.85
C ARG A 93 23.56 10.48 -11.63
N THR A 94 23.85 9.26 -11.18
CA THR A 94 25.23 8.79 -11.03
C THR A 94 25.97 8.77 -12.36
N ASN A 95 25.36 8.27 -13.43
CA ASN A 95 25.97 8.24 -14.76
C ASN A 95 26.24 9.64 -15.30
N GLN A 96 25.32 10.59 -15.05
CA GLN A 96 25.52 12.01 -15.38
C GLN A 96 26.71 12.61 -14.62
N ILE A 97 26.84 12.34 -13.32
CA ILE A 97 27.97 12.82 -12.50
C ILE A 97 29.29 12.21 -12.97
N LEU A 98 29.28 10.92 -13.34
CA LEU A 98 30.47 10.20 -13.79
C LEU A 98 30.80 10.43 -15.27
N ALA A 99 29.98 11.19 -16.00
CA ALA A 99 30.09 11.41 -17.45
C ALA A 99 30.16 10.11 -18.27
N ILE A 100 29.59 9.02 -17.74
CA ILE A 100 29.49 7.74 -18.44
C ILE A 100 28.26 7.85 -19.35
N ARG A 101 28.49 8.03 -20.65
CA ARG A 101 27.47 8.00 -21.71
C ARG A 101 27.35 6.62 -22.32
#